data_AF-A0A923Q0V6-F1
#
_entry.id   AF-A0A923Q0V6-F1
#
_cell.length_a   1.000
_cell.length_b   1.000
_cell.length_c   1.000
_cell.angle_alpha   90.00
_cell.angle_beta   90.00
_cell.angle_gamma   90.00
#
_symmetry.space_group_name_H-M   'P 1'
#
loop_
_entity.id
_entity.type
_entity.pdbx_description
1 polymer ?
#
loop_
_entity_poly.entity_id
_entity_poly.type
_entity_poly.pdbx_seq_one_letter_code
_entity_poly.pdbx_strand_id
1 'polypeptide(L)'
;MEQKNSRRQFFTFAGTMLGLAALAPAVLTSTAFAEERRRARPEGGAAPAAGGAGELPMAVPGKGPAAAMNYVIDHKDVKDAALKIERGGVPFEKQYCATCNFYTKGASKNGKEIGKCSVLPANMVEGTAWCSTWSKKA
;
A
#
# COMPACT_ATOMS: atom_id res chain seq x y z
N MET A 1 -20.91 -16.16 -44.91
CA MET A 1 -19.73 -15.51 -45.54
C MET A 1 -19.92 -14.01 -45.29
N GLU A 2 -19.19 -13.36 -44.38
CA GLU A 2 -17.73 -13.08 -44.45
C GLU A 2 -17.43 -12.14 -45.64
N GLN A 3 -16.75 -10.98 -45.61
CA GLN A 3 -15.67 -10.37 -44.79
C GLN A 3 -15.82 -8.80 -44.92
N LYS A 4 -15.11 -7.85 -44.27
CA LYS A 4 -14.01 -7.80 -43.28
C LYS A 4 -14.05 -6.47 -42.47
N ASN A 5 -13.20 -6.41 -41.45
CA ASN A 5 -12.85 -5.33 -40.51
C ASN A 5 -12.21 -4.03 -41.10
N SER A 6 -12.16 -2.98 -40.27
CA SER A 6 -11.14 -1.90 -40.20
C SER A 6 -11.17 -0.73 -41.21
N ARG A 7 -11.45 0.49 -40.70
CA ARG A 7 -10.87 1.77 -41.18
C ARG A 7 -11.14 2.95 -40.22
N ARG A 8 -10.14 3.23 -39.37
CA ARG A 8 -9.41 4.52 -39.33
C ARG A 8 -10.22 5.84 -39.52
N GLN A 9 -11.09 6.26 -38.59
CA GLN A 9 -11.76 7.59 -38.69
C GLN A 9 -11.93 8.40 -37.38
N PHE A 10 -11.19 8.08 -36.30
CA PHE A 10 -11.23 8.87 -35.04
C PHE A 10 -9.88 9.53 -34.64
N PHE A 11 -8.98 9.73 -35.62
CA PHE A 11 -7.74 10.50 -35.43
C PHE A 11 -7.56 11.52 -36.57
N THR A 12 -8.30 12.63 -36.48
CA THR A 12 -7.96 13.87 -37.23
C THR A 12 -8.14 15.07 -36.32
N PHE A 13 -7.04 15.51 -35.71
CA PHE A 13 -6.94 16.81 -35.06
C PHE A 13 -6.89 17.93 -36.11
N ALA A 14 -7.78 18.92 -36.01
CA ALA A 14 -7.60 20.28 -36.49
C ALA A 14 -8.63 21.18 -35.78
N GLY A 15 -8.33 22.41 -35.36
CA GLY A 15 -7.06 23.12 -35.49
C GLY A 15 -7.25 24.63 -35.71
N THR A 16 -7.90 25.33 -34.78
CA THR A 16 -8.06 26.80 -34.82
C THR A 16 -8.34 27.34 -33.42
N MET A 17 -7.48 28.24 -32.93
CA MET A 17 -7.78 29.36 -32.01
C MET A 17 -6.47 30.15 -31.79
N LEU A 18 -6.18 31.06 -32.72
CA LEU A 18 -5.22 32.15 -32.49
C LEU A 18 -6.00 33.32 -31.87
N GLY A 19 -5.62 33.72 -30.65
CA GLY A 19 -6.19 34.88 -29.97
C GLY A 19 -5.16 35.46 -29.00
N LEU A 20 -4.76 36.71 -29.20
CA LEU A 20 -3.63 37.32 -28.48
C LEU A 20 -3.97 37.74 -27.05
N ALA A 21 -2.98 37.52 -26.17
CA ALA A 21 -2.51 38.38 -25.08
C ALA A 21 -3.52 39.16 -24.20
N ALA A 22 -3.56 38.80 -22.91
CA ALA A 22 -3.32 39.74 -21.81
C ALA A 22 -3.18 39.02 -20.44
N LEU A 23 -2.15 39.39 -19.67
CA LEU A 23 -2.07 39.32 -18.19
C LEU A 23 -2.29 37.96 -17.48
N ALA A 24 -1.18 37.39 -16.98
CA ALA A 24 -1.17 36.61 -15.74
C ALA A 24 -0.79 37.54 -14.55
N PRO A 25 -1.02 37.17 -13.26
CA PRO A 25 -1.57 35.92 -12.74
C PRO A 25 -2.76 36.10 -11.75
N ALA A 26 -3.79 35.25 -11.85
CA ALA A 26 -4.87 35.18 -10.86
C ALA A 26 -5.08 33.75 -10.35
N VAL A 27 -4.21 33.31 -9.43
CA VAL A 27 -4.21 31.97 -8.81
C VAL A 27 -5.31 31.91 -7.72
N LEU A 28 -6.58 31.84 -8.12
CA LEU A 28 -7.72 31.89 -7.19
C LEU A 28 -8.88 30.96 -7.61
N THR A 29 -8.73 29.63 -7.44
CA THR A 29 -9.87 28.66 -7.36
C THR A 29 -9.44 27.22 -6.97
N SER A 30 -8.55 27.02 -6.00
CA SER A 30 -8.14 25.64 -5.60
C SER A 30 -7.87 25.40 -4.11
N THR A 31 -8.02 26.41 -3.25
CA THR A 31 -7.67 26.30 -1.81
C THR A 31 -8.81 25.78 -0.92
N ALA A 32 -10.08 26.02 -1.28
CA ALA A 32 -11.23 25.72 -0.41
C ALA A 32 -11.34 24.22 -0.01
N PHE A 33 -11.21 23.29 -0.98
CA PHE A 33 -11.27 21.85 -0.69
C PHE A 33 -9.98 21.27 -0.10
N ALA A 34 -8.89 22.04 -0.09
CA ALA A 34 -7.62 21.66 0.52
C ALA A 34 -7.52 22.04 2.00
N GLU A 35 -8.31 23.01 2.47
CA GLU A 35 -8.33 23.48 3.86
C GLU A 35 -9.32 22.68 4.74
N GLU A 36 -10.50 22.33 4.21
CA GLU A 36 -11.50 21.49 4.89
C GLU A 36 -10.90 20.17 5.42
N ARG A 37 -10.10 19.49 4.57
CA ARG A 37 -9.39 18.26 4.92
C ARG A 37 -8.23 18.44 5.91
N ARG A 38 -7.82 19.68 6.22
CA ARG A 38 -6.80 19.98 7.25
C ARG A 38 -7.43 20.28 8.61
N ARG A 39 -8.63 20.88 8.66
CA ARG A 39 -9.35 21.11 9.94
C ARG A 39 -9.95 19.83 10.54
N ALA A 40 -10.35 18.87 9.72
CA ALA A 40 -10.93 17.59 10.18
C ALA A 40 -9.90 16.53 10.65
N ARG A 41 -8.63 16.90 10.86
CA ARG A 41 -7.56 15.96 11.24
C ARG A 41 -7.13 16.19 12.71
N PRO A 42 -7.42 15.25 13.64
CA PRO A 42 -6.78 15.27 14.95
C PRO A 42 -5.26 15.09 14.82
N GLU A 43 -4.50 15.63 15.78
CA GLU A 43 -3.06 15.93 15.71
C GLU A 43 -2.11 14.71 15.73
N GLY A 44 -2.28 13.75 14.81
CA GLY A 44 -1.38 12.59 14.68
C GLY A 44 -1.25 11.97 13.29
N GLY A 45 -2.18 12.26 12.37
CA GLY A 45 -2.25 11.58 11.07
C GLY A 45 -1.31 12.08 9.98
N ALA A 46 0.01 12.13 10.20
CA ALA A 46 0.95 12.46 9.14
C ALA A 46 0.85 11.44 8.01
N ALA A 47 0.36 11.87 6.83
CA ALA A 47 0.41 11.03 5.63
C ALA A 47 1.89 10.71 5.37
N PRO A 48 2.31 9.44 5.38
CA PRO A 48 3.71 9.12 5.20
C PRO A 48 4.12 9.57 3.80
N ALA A 49 5.09 10.49 3.75
CA ALA A 49 5.94 10.61 2.58
C ALA A 49 6.50 9.22 2.24
N ALA A 50 6.93 9.03 0.99
CA ALA A 50 7.47 7.74 0.53
C ALA A 50 8.88 7.45 1.10
N GLY A 51 9.02 7.46 2.42
CA GLY A 51 10.23 7.07 3.13
C GLY A 51 10.60 5.63 2.80
N GLY A 52 11.89 5.34 2.79
CA GLY A 52 12.40 4.02 2.49
C GLY A 52 11.92 2.98 3.50
N ALA A 53 12.13 1.70 3.18
CA ALA A 53 11.85 0.60 4.10
C ALA A 53 12.73 0.60 5.39
N GLY A 54 13.52 1.64 5.64
CA GLY A 54 14.29 1.82 6.88
C GLY A 54 13.67 2.81 7.88
N GLU A 55 12.79 3.71 7.44
CA GLU A 55 12.36 4.89 8.24
C GLU A 55 11.05 4.68 9.02
N LEU A 56 10.20 3.74 8.63
CA LEU A 56 8.95 3.46 9.36
C LEU A 56 9.22 2.65 10.64
N PRO A 57 8.45 2.87 11.73
CA PRO A 57 8.57 2.09 12.96
C PRO A 57 8.18 0.62 12.74
N MET A 58 8.82 -0.30 13.46
CA MET A 58 8.42 -1.72 13.42
C MET A 58 6.99 -1.89 13.96
N ALA A 59 6.22 -2.81 13.38
CA ALA A 59 4.96 -3.26 13.94
C ALA A 59 5.22 -3.97 15.29
N VAL A 60 4.40 -3.65 16.29
CA VAL A 60 4.51 -4.21 17.64
C VAL A 60 3.33 -5.17 17.88
N PRO A 61 3.57 -6.45 18.22
CA PRO A 61 2.52 -7.40 18.56
C PRO A 61 1.57 -6.86 19.64
N GLY A 62 0.27 -7.06 19.46
CA GLY A 62 -0.76 -6.61 20.41
C GLY A 62 -0.92 -5.08 20.53
N LYS A 63 -0.41 -4.27 19.59
CA LYS A 63 -0.60 -2.81 19.56
C LYS A 63 -1.23 -2.34 18.24
N GLY A 64 -2.13 -1.35 18.33
CA GLY A 64 -2.74 -0.71 17.16
C GLY A 64 -3.40 -1.71 16.19
N PRO A 65 -3.36 -1.45 14.87
CA PRO A 65 -3.92 -2.37 13.87
C PRO A 65 -3.28 -3.77 13.86
N ALA A 66 -2.04 -3.90 14.34
CA ALA A 66 -1.34 -5.18 14.43
C ALA A 66 -1.99 -6.13 15.47
N ALA A 67 -2.65 -5.59 16.50
CA ALA A 67 -3.45 -6.37 17.45
C ALA A 67 -4.64 -7.06 16.77
N ALA A 68 -5.42 -6.30 15.98
CA ALA A 68 -6.63 -6.80 15.31
C ALA A 68 -6.34 -7.90 14.27
N MET A 69 -5.10 -7.97 13.77
CA MET A 69 -4.66 -8.98 12.80
C MET A 69 -3.81 -10.11 13.44
N ASN A 70 -3.79 -10.24 14.77
CA ASN A 70 -2.98 -11.26 15.47
C ASN A 70 -1.50 -11.28 15.03
N TYR A 71 -0.90 -10.10 14.85
CA TYR A 71 0.46 -9.98 14.34
C TYR A 71 1.51 -10.55 15.32
N VAL A 72 2.40 -11.39 14.80
CA VAL A 72 3.58 -11.94 15.50
C VAL A 72 4.85 -11.76 14.66
N ILE A 73 6.02 -11.68 15.30
CA ILE A 73 7.30 -11.36 14.66
C ILE A 73 7.94 -12.57 13.95
N ASP A 74 7.71 -13.79 14.46
CA ASP A 74 7.92 -15.04 13.74
C ASP A 74 6.60 -15.83 13.71
N HIS A 75 6.21 -16.37 12.55
CA HIS A 75 5.06 -17.26 12.41
C HIS A 75 5.08 -18.46 13.40
N LYS A 76 6.27 -18.88 13.84
CA LYS A 76 6.45 -19.93 14.86
C LYS A 76 5.89 -19.56 16.22
N ASP A 77 5.80 -18.25 16.52
CA ASP A 77 5.28 -17.74 17.79
C ASP A 77 3.74 -17.74 17.87
N VAL A 78 3.03 -18.09 16.78
CA VAL A 78 1.58 -18.31 16.86
C VAL A 78 1.31 -19.49 17.79
N LYS A 79 0.64 -19.22 18.91
CA LYS A 79 0.27 -20.23 19.92
C LYS A 79 -1.12 -20.80 19.70
N ASP A 80 -2.04 -20.00 19.16
CA ASP A 80 -3.42 -20.40 18.90
C ASP A 80 -3.47 -21.36 17.69
N ALA A 81 -3.92 -22.59 17.94
CA ALA A 81 -4.09 -23.60 16.90
C ALA A 81 -5.19 -23.23 15.89
N ALA A 82 -6.21 -22.46 16.28
CA ALA A 82 -7.28 -22.01 15.37
C ALA A 82 -6.76 -21.02 14.31
N LEU A 83 -5.60 -20.40 14.53
CA LEU A 83 -4.93 -19.55 13.54
C LEU A 83 -4.04 -20.33 12.58
N LYS A 84 -3.65 -21.57 12.92
CA LYS A 84 -2.74 -22.45 12.15
C LYS A 84 -3.45 -23.21 11.03
N ILE A 85 -4.25 -22.49 10.25
CA ILE A 85 -5.03 -23.05 9.14
C ILE A 85 -4.29 -22.94 7.82
N GLU A 86 -4.59 -23.83 6.88
CA GLU A 86 -4.20 -23.65 5.49
C GLU A 86 -4.87 -22.39 4.90
N ARG A 87 -4.12 -21.62 4.11
CA ARG A 87 -4.63 -20.44 3.41
C ARG A 87 -4.20 -20.51 1.95
N GLY A 88 -5.15 -20.44 1.02
CA GLY A 88 -4.88 -20.44 -0.42
C GLY A 88 -4.04 -21.63 -0.92
N GLY A 89 -4.22 -22.83 -0.36
CA GLY A 89 -3.44 -24.02 -0.71
C GLY A 89 -2.04 -24.09 -0.09
N VAL A 90 -1.75 -23.31 0.95
CA VAL A 90 -0.43 -23.22 1.59
C VAL A 90 -0.50 -23.61 3.06
N PRO A 91 0.22 -24.66 3.50
CA PRO A 91 0.34 -25.04 4.92
C PRO A 91 0.88 -23.91 5.78
N PHE A 92 0.46 -23.85 7.05
CA PHE A 92 0.76 -22.74 7.96
C PHE A 92 2.27 -22.47 8.12
N GLU A 93 3.10 -23.52 8.11
CA GLU A 93 4.57 -23.47 8.22
C GLU A 93 5.26 -22.76 7.04
N LYS A 94 4.51 -22.48 5.96
CA LYS A 94 4.97 -21.75 4.77
C LYS A 94 4.32 -20.37 4.65
N GLN A 95 3.49 -19.98 5.63
CA GLN A 95 2.84 -18.68 5.71
C GLN A 95 3.67 -17.74 6.57
N TYR A 96 4.33 -16.78 5.95
CA TYR A 96 5.00 -15.66 6.62
C TYR A 96 5.05 -14.45 5.69
N CYS A 97 5.45 -13.29 6.18
CA CYS A 97 5.40 -12.03 5.43
C CYS A 97 6.16 -12.13 4.09
N ALA A 98 7.35 -12.72 4.03
CA ALA A 98 8.06 -12.86 2.75
C ALA A 98 7.30 -13.67 1.67
N THR A 99 6.42 -14.62 2.06
CA THR A 99 5.51 -15.36 1.16
C THR A 99 4.12 -14.71 0.99
N CYS A 100 3.87 -13.57 1.63
CA CYS A 100 2.59 -12.86 1.60
C CYS A 100 2.49 -11.88 0.42
N ASN A 101 1.32 -11.82 -0.24
CA ASN A 101 1.04 -10.90 -1.35
C ASN A 101 1.16 -9.41 -0.95
N PHE A 102 0.86 -9.09 0.31
CA PHE A 102 0.87 -7.72 0.84
C PHE A 102 2.27 -7.23 1.26
N TYR A 103 3.30 -8.06 1.14
CA TYR A 103 4.66 -7.75 1.60
C TYR A 103 5.59 -7.40 0.45
N THR A 104 6.10 -6.17 0.50
CA THR A 104 7.19 -5.69 -0.35
C THR A 104 8.48 -5.73 0.45
N LYS A 105 9.40 -6.63 0.07
CA LYS A 105 10.74 -6.73 0.66
C LYS A 105 11.45 -5.37 0.64
N GLY A 106 12.11 -5.05 1.74
CA GLY A 106 12.76 -3.76 1.95
C GLY A 106 14.22 -3.93 2.38
N ALA A 107 14.59 -3.19 3.42
CA ALA A 107 15.94 -3.20 3.99
C ALA A 107 16.18 -4.42 4.90
N SER A 108 17.38 -4.49 5.48
CA SER A 108 17.63 -5.35 6.64
C SER A 108 17.89 -4.49 7.88
N LYS A 109 17.38 -4.91 9.03
CA LYS A 109 17.57 -4.23 10.33
C LYS A 109 18.01 -5.27 11.35
N ASN A 110 19.13 -5.04 12.01
CA ASN A 110 19.73 -5.98 12.97
C ASN A 110 19.90 -7.42 12.40
N GLY A 111 20.31 -7.53 11.13
CA GLY A 111 20.47 -8.82 10.43
C GLY A 111 19.17 -9.52 10.01
N LYS A 112 18.00 -8.96 10.32
CA LYS A 112 16.68 -9.47 9.92
C LYS A 112 16.17 -8.74 8.68
N GLU A 113 15.58 -9.46 7.74
CA GLU A 113 14.89 -8.85 6.60
C GLU A 113 13.63 -8.12 7.09
N ILE A 114 13.45 -6.87 6.69
CA ILE A 114 12.24 -6.09 6.94
C ILE A 114 11.63 -5.58 5.64
N GLY A 115 10.31 -5.47 5.59
CA GLY A 115 9.58 -5.04 4.41
C GLY A 115 8.30 -4.29 4.74
N LYS A 116 7.82 -3.52 3.76
CA LYS A 116 6.56 -2.77 3.88
C LYS A 116 5.41 -3.75 3.74
N CYS A 117 4.36 -3.54 4.53
CA CYS A 117 3.13 -4.32 4.47
C CYS A 117 1.96 -3.41 4.10
N SER A 118 1.26 -3.66 3.00
CA SER A 118 0.20 -2.75 2.53
C SER A 118 -1.01 -2.66 3.48
N VAL A 119 -1.24 -3.66 4.33
CA VAL A 119 -2.25 -3.65 5.39
C VAL A 119 -1.79 -3.00 6.70
N LEU A 120 -0.48 -2.75 6.86
CA LEU A 120 0.12 -2.00 7.97
C LEU A 120 0.97 -0.83 7.42
N PRO A 121 0.36 0.13 6.70
CA PRO A 121 1.10 1.12 5.90
C PRO A 121 1.96 2.10 6.71
N ALA A 122 1.70 2.22 8.02
CA ALA A 122 2.48 3.03 8.96
C ALA A 122 3.67 2.28 9.58
N ASN A 123 3.88 1.00 9.24
CA ASN A 123 4.85 0.14 9.92
C ASN A 123 5.72 -0.71 8.96
N MET A 124 6.88 -1.10 9.47
CA MET A 124 7.70 -2.18 8.93
C MET A 124 7.35 -3.51 9.59
N VAL A 125 7.40 -4.62 8.85
CA VAL A 125 7.27 -5.99 9.37
C VAL A 125 8.50 -6.81 9.03
N GLU A 126 8.84 -7.80 9.85
CA GLU A 126 9.93 -8.75 9.53
C GLU A 126 9.47 -9.75 8.46
N GLY A 127 10.38 -10.24 7.62
CA GLY A 127 10.07 -11.24 6.60
C GLY A 127 9.52 -12.57 7.17
N THR A 128 9.89 -12.92 8.40
CA THR A 128 9.42 -14.10 9.15
C THR A 128 8.07 -13.92 9.84
N ALA A 129 7.56 -12.69 9.91
CA ALA A 129 6.35 -12.36 10.66
C ALA A 129 5.08 -12.98 10.06
N TRP A 130 4.01 -13.02 10.84
CA TRP A 130 2.69 -13.49 10.38
C TRP A 130 1.56 -12.65 10.96
N CYS A 131 0.45 -12.60 10.24
CA CYS A 131 -0.82 -12.03 10.70
C CYS A 131 -2.00 -12.73 10.00
N SER A 132 -3.20 -12.64 10.58
CA SER A 132 -4.42 -13.30 10.10
C SER A 132 -4.94 -12.81 8.75
N THR A 133 -4.32 -11.78 8.16
CA THR A 133 -4.57 -11.31 6.79
C THR A 133 -3.56 -11.85 5.77
N TRP A 134 -2.70 -12.81 6.17
CA TRP A 134 -1.78 -13.48 5.23
C TRP A 134 -2.54 -14.04 4.03
N SER A 135 -2.02 -13.74 2.84
CA SER A 135 -2.52 -14.19 1.55
C SER A 135 -1.35 -14.64 0.68
N LYS A 136 -1.52 -15.74 -0.06
CA LYS A 136 -0.49 -16.30 -0.94
C LYS A 136 -0.04 -15.26 -1.96
N LYS A 137 1.27 -14.99 -2.04
CA LYS A 137 1.89 -14.20 -3.10
C LYS A 137 1.59 -14.82 -4.47
N ALA A 138 1.14 -13.98 -5.41
CA ALA A 138 0.88 -14.36 -6.80
C ALA A 138 2.19 -14.68 -7.55
#